data_AF-A0A5A7RRT1-F1
#
_entry.id   AF-A0A5A7RRT1-F1
#
_cell.length_a   1.000
_cell.length_b   1.000
_cell.length_c   1.000
_cell.angle_alpha   90.00
_cell.angle_beta   90.00
_cell.angle_gamma   90.00
#
_symmetry.space_group_name_H-M   'P 1'
#
loop_
_entity.id
_entity.type
_entity.pdbx_description
1 polymer ?
#
loop_
_entity_poly.entity_id
_entity_poly.type
_entity_poly.pdbx_seq_one_letter_code
_entity_poly.pdbx_strand_id
1 'polypeptide(L)'
;MKKLVVVAISMLLLPIFMPHAMAEKSNDSWVRIVQPQSGVYIDGKKIMNCRSYIFIGMNFVNVNVETSQNIFTVYIAIFDVMKKDTIDSIWDYDKSDGFSYNFSGLKSGIYGIAAVGAALDINEPIAFDWIMPVVIIHA
;
A
#
# COMPACT_ATOMS: atom_id res chain seq x y z
N MET A 1 19.35 13.92 -24.16
CA MET A 1 18.72 14.56 -22.97
C MET A 1 17.23 14.76 -23.13
N LYS A 2 16.72 15.46 -24.16
CA LYS A 2 15.27 15.70 -24.33
C LYS A 2 14.40 14.42 -24.39
N LYS A 3 14.87 13.37 -25.07
CA LYS A 3 14.15 12.09 -25.18
C LYS A 3 14.00 11.34 -23.85
N LEU A 4 15.01 11.37 -22.98
CA LEU A 4 14.97 10.71 -21.67
C LEU A 4 14.00 11.42 -20.71
N VAL A 5 13.94 12.75 -20.76
CA VAL A 5 12.99 13.55 -19.98
C VAL A 5 11.55 13.28 -20.42
N VAL A 6 11.30 13.18 -21.73
CA VAL A 6 9.97 12.86 -22.26
C VAL A 6 9.54 11.45 -21.86
N VAL A 7 10.45 10.47 -21.87
CA VAL A 7 10.15 9.11 -21.41
C VAL A 7 9.80 9.09 -19.91
N ALA A 8 10.56 9.80 -19.07
CA ALA A 8 10.28 9.90 -17.64
C ALA A 8 8.92 10.58 -17.35
N ILE A 9 8.60 11.66 -18.07
CA ILE A 9 7.31 12.35 -17.96
C ILE A 9 6.17 11.44 -18.47
N SER A 10 6.39 10.69 -19.55
CA SER A 10 5.38 9.77 -20.07
C SER A 10 5.12 8.58 -19.14
N MET A 11 6.14 8.06 -18.44
CA MET A 11 5.95 7.06 -17.37
C MET A 11 5.19 7.64 -16.18
N LEU A 12 5.45 8.88 -15.78
CA LEU A 12 4.69 9.60 -14.75
C LEU A 12 3.21 9.83 -15.11
N LEU A 13 2.88 9.88 -16.41
CA LEU A 13 1.53 10.13 -16.92
C LEU A 13 0.79 8.86 -17.36
N LEU A 14 1.46 7.71 -17.44
CA LEU A 14 0.81 6.46 -17.79
C LEU A 14 -0.13 6.04 -16.64
N PRO A 15 -1.44 5.89 -16.90
CA PRO A 15 -2.35 5.32 -15.92
C PRO A 15 -1.98 3.84 -15.77
N ILE A 16 -1.17 3.52 -14.77
CA ILE A 16 -1.08 2.15 -14.28
C ILE A 16 -2.45 1.89 -13.69
N PHE A 17 -3.24 1.08 -14.39
CA PHE A 17 -4.59 0.67 -14.00
C PHE A 17 -4.64 0.43 -12.49
N MET A 18 -5.29 1.35 -11.76
CA MET A 18 -5.78 1.06 -10.43
C MET A 18 -7.17 0.47 -10.67
N PRO A 19 -7.38 -0.84 -10.49
CA PRO A 19 -8.74 -1.35 -10.40
C PRO A 19 -9.38 -0.69 -9.17
N HIS A 20 -10.10 0.41 -9.39
CA HIS A 20 -11.14 0.83 -8.47
C HIS A 20 -12.28 -0.16 -8.65
N ALA A 21 -12.09 -1.38 -8.14
CA ALA A 21 -13.23 -2.24 -7.85
C ALA A 21 -13.96 -1.55 -6.70
N MET A 22 -14.99 -0.76 -7.04
CA MET A 22 -16.08 -0.56 -6.10
C MET A 22 -16.65 -1.94 -5.85
N ALA A 23 -16.23 -2.56 -4.74
CA ALA A 23 -16.86 -3.77 -4.26
C ALA A 23 -18.35 -3.46 -4.13
N GLU A 24 -19.16 -4.12 -4.96
CA GLU A 24 -20.60 -4.19 -4.74
C GLU A 24 -20.82 -4.71 -3.31
N LYS A 25 -21.91 -4.29 -2.69
CA LYS A 25 -22.28 -4.66 -1.33
C LYS A 25 -22.69 -6.14 -1.29
N SER A 26 -21.72 -7.01 -1.44
CA SER A 26 -21.79 -8.44 -1.26
C SER A 26 -21.27 -8.80 0.13
N ASN A 27 -21.62 -9.98 0.63
CA ASN A 27 -21.05 -10.56 1.84
C ASN A 27 -19.56 -10.97 1.66
N ASP A 28 -18.95 -10.61 0.54
CA ASP A 28 -17.60 -11.00 0.16
C ASP A 28 -16.56 -10.54 1.20
N SER A 29 -15.56 -11.38 1.37
CA SER A 29 -14.42 -11.10 2.24
C SER A 29 -13.49 -10.13 1.54
N TRP A 30 -13.26 -8.96 2.13
CA TRP A 30 -12.39 -7.96 1.52
C TRP A 30 -11.45 -7.29 2.53
N VAL A 31 -10.33 -6.85 1.99
CA VAL A 31 -9.26 -6.10 2.65
C VAL A 31 -8.95 -4.91 1.73
N ARG A 32 -8.69 -3.74 2.30
CA ARG A 32 -8.31 -2.55 1.55
C ARG A 32 -7.27 -1.74 2.28
N ILE A 33 -6.13 -1.51 1.65
CA ILE A 33 -5.12 -0.57 2.13
C ILE A 33 -5.66 0.84 1.86
N VAL A 34 -6.00 1.56 2.93
CA VAL A 34 -6.56 2.93 2.85
C VAL A 34 -5.51 4.00 3.11
N GLN A 35 -4.39 3.64 3.73
CA GLN A 35 -3.18 4.47 3.79
C GLN A 35 -1.94 3.59 3.54
N PRO A 36 -0.88 4.14 2.91
CA PRO A 36 -0.84 5.46 2.28
C PRO A 36 -1.65 5.52 0.98
N GLN A 37 -2.35 6.64 0.74
CA GLN A 37 -2.97 6.91 -0.58
C GLN A 37 -1.97 7.58 -1.53
N SER A 38 -2.24 7.55 -2.84
CA SER A 38 -1.45 8.27 -3.86
C SER A 38 -1.21 9.74 -3.48
N GLY A 39 0.06 10.15 -3.48
CA GLY A 39 0.46 11.49 -3.07
C GLY A 39 1.94 11.59 -2.74
N VAL A 40 2.35 12.79 -2.35
CA VAL A 40 3.67 13.08 -1.80
C VAL A 40 3.53 13.37 -0.31
N TYR A 41 4.36 12.72 0.50
CA TYR A 41 4.37 12.81 1.94
C TYR A 41 5.71 13.38 2.43
N ILE A 42 5.63 14.39 3.30
CA ILE A 42 6.76 14.98 4.01
C ILE A 42 6.33 15.13 5.47
N ASP A 43 7.22 14.80 6.42
CA ASP A 43 6.93 14.85 7.87
C ASP A 43 5.63 14.12 8.27
N GLY A 44 5.36 12.98 7.62
CA GLY A 44 4.20 12.12 7.86
C GLY A 44 2.89 12.68 7.29
N LYS A 45 2.94 13.86 6.65
CA LYS A 45 1.77 14.55 6.11
C LYS A 45 1.77 14.50 4.59
N LYS A 46 0.61 14.17 4.02
CA LYS A 46 0.41 14.29 2.58
C LYS A 46 0.35 15.77 2.19
N ILE A 47 1.32 16.23 1.44
CA ILE A 47 1.42 17.62 0.98
C ILE A 47 0.85 17.82 -0.43
N MET A 48 0.75 16.76 -1.21
CA MET A 48 0.25 16.80 -2.59
C MET A 48 -0.45 15.49 -2.94
N ASN A 49 -1.58 15.58 -3.64
CA ASN A 49 -2.21 14.41 -4.24
C ASN A 49 -1.53 14.06 -5.58
N CYS A 50 -1.34 12.78 -5.83
CA CYS A 50 -0.85 12.25 -7.10
C CYS A 50 -1.86 11.25 -7.64
N ARG A 51 -1.87 11.00 -8.95
CA ARG A 51 -2.80 10.01 -9.54
C ARG A 51 -2.43 8.57 -9.17
N SER A 52 -1.16 8.20 -9.28
CA SER A 52 -0.77 6.78 -9.24
C SER A 52 0.49 6.46 -8.43
N TYR A 53 1.08 7.46 -7.77
CA TYR A 53 2.38 7.32 -7.10
C TYR A 53 2.30 7.76 -5.65
N ILE A 54 3.01 7.04 -4.80
CA ILE A 54 3.19 7.35 -3.39
C ILE A 54 4.67 7.67 -3.21
N PHE A 55 4.99 8.94 -2.95
CA PHE A 55 6.34 9.39 -2.65
C PHE A 55 6.43 9.78 -1.19
N ILE A 56 7.42 9.26 -0.47
CA ILE A 56 7.57 9.49 0.96
C ILE A 56 8.99 9.99 1.21
N GLY A 57 9.08 11.24 1.65
CA GLY A 57 10.32 11.92 1.99
C GLY A 57 10.86 11.56 3.37
N MET A 58 10.61 10.34 3.85
CA MET A 58 10.91 9.90 5.22
C MET A 58 11.29 8.42 5.24
N ASN A 59 11.90 7.98 6.34
CA ASN A 59 12.29 6.59 6.56
C ASN A 59 11.17 5.70 7.12
N PHE A 60 9.89 6.14 7.06
CA PHE A 60 8.78 5.35 7.56
C PHE A 60 7.51 5.51 6.72
N VAL A 61 6.62 4.51 6.80
CA VAL A 61 5.31 4.51 6.15
C VAL A 61 4.26 3.97 7.12
N ASN A 62 3.23 4.77 7.37
CA ASN A 62 2.03 4.33 8.09
C ASN A 62 1.08 3.64 7.12
N VAL A 63 0.76 2.39 7.41
CA VAL A 63 -0.18 1.57 6.66
C VAL A 63 -1.41 1.33 7.50
N ASN A 64 -2.58 1.66 6.95
CA ASN A 64 -3.87 1.37 7.57
C ASN A 64 -4.71 0.57 6.59
N VAL A 65 -5.41 -0.42 7.13
CA VAL A 65 -6.18 -1.39 6.37
C VAL A 65 -7.62 -1.45 6.90
N GLU A 66 -8.58 -1.24 6.01
CA GLU A 66 -9.99 -1.49 6.26
C GLU A 66 -10.38 -2.89 5.79
N THR A 67 -11.38 -3.49 6.42
CA THR A 67 -11.80 -4.86 6.12
C THR A 67 -13.30 -5.05 6.25
N SER A 68 -13.82 -6.12 5.65
CA SER A 68 -15.17 -6.62 5.95
C SER A 68 -15.27 -7.10 7.41
N GLN A 69 -16.51 -7.29 7.89
CA GLN A 69 -16.75 -7.66 9.29
C GLN A 69 -16.21 -9.05 9.65
N ASN A 70 -16.16 -9.97 8.68
CA ASN A 70 -15.73 -11.36 8.85
C ASN A 70 -14.20 -11.58 8.81
N ILE A 71 -13.39 -10.53 8.55
CA ILE A 71 -11.94 -10.58 8.71
C ILE A 71 -11.58 -10.45 10.20
N PHE A 72 -10.77 -11.39 10.70
CA PHE A 72 -10.36 -11.47 12.10
C PHE A 72 -8.87 -11.21 12.34
N THR A 73 -8.05 -11.26 11.29
CA THR A 73 -6.62 -10.90 11.35
C THR A 73 -6.13 -10.48 9.97
N VAL A 74 -5.12 -9.60 9.93
CA VAL A 74 -4.47 -9.15 8.70
C VAL A 74 -2.96 -9.28 8.84
N TYR A 75 -2.33 -9.95 7.87
CA TYR A 75 -0.89 -9.89 7.66
C TYR A 75 -0.54 -8.68 6.79
N ILE A 76 0.24 -7.75 7.33
CA ILE A 76 0.71 -6.56 6.60
C ILE A 76 2.21 -6.70 6.38
N ALA A 77 2.67 -6.53 5.14
CA ALA A 77 4.08 -6.66 4.80
C ALA A 77 4.54 -5.57 3.83
N ILE A 78 5.81 -5.18 3.96
CA ILE A 78 6.50 -4.31 3.01
C ILE A 78 7.66 -5.07 2.35
N PHE A 79 7.77 -4.95 1.04
CA PHE A 79 8.79 -5.64 0.24
C PHE A 79 9.60 -4.65 -0.59
N ASP A 80 10.91 -4.88 -0.67
CA ASP A 80 11.80 -4.17 -1.58
C ASP A 80 11.63 -4.78 -2.98
N VAL A 81 11.08 -4.00 -3.90
CA VAL A 81 10.71 -4.47 -5.25
C VAL A 81 11.95 -4.86 -6.05
N MET A 82 13.07 -4.16 -5.84
CA MET A 82 14.29 -4.40 -6.59
C MET A 82 15.02 -5.64 -6.10
N LYS A 83 15.02 -5.87 -4.77
CA LYS A 83 15.65 -7.05 -4.15
C LYS A 83 14.75 -8.29 -4.13
N LYS A 84 13.45 -8.11 -4.36
CA LYS A 84 12.43 -9.17 -4.25
C LYS A 84 12.42 -9.82 -2.87
N ASP A 85 12.57 -8.99 -1.84
CA ASP A 85 12.70 -9.45 -0.46
C ASP A 85 11.71 -8.73 0.45
N THR A 86 11.20 -9.46 1.45
CA THR A 86 10.34 -8.88 2.49
C THR A 86 11.25 -8.20 3.51
N ILE A 87 11.01 -6.91 3.72
CA ILE A 87 11.84 -6.10 4.62
C ILE A 87 11.32 -6.17 6.05
N ASP A 88 9.99 -6.13 6.20
CA ASP A 88 9.32 -6.20 7.49
C ASP A 88 7.86 -6.64 7.30
N SER A 89 7.25 -7.17 8.36
CA SER A 89 5.89 -7.67 8.36
C SER A 89 5.32 -7.87 9.75
N ILE A 90 3.99 -7.81 9.87
CA ILE A 90 3.28 -8.10 11.11
C ILE A 90 1.98 -8.86 10.85
N TRP A 91 1.59 -9.71 11.81
CA TRP A 91 0.21 -10.17 11.95
C TRP A 91 -0.50 -9.25 12.95
N ASP A 92 -1.46 -8.49 12.46
CA ASP A 92 -2.30 -7.64 13.28
C ASP A 92 -3.64 -8.34 13.58
N TYR A 93 -3.98 -8.36 14.86
CA TYR A 93 -5.20 -8.97 15.41
C TYR A 93 -6.12 -7.92 16.04
N ASP A 94 -5.67 -6.67 16.16
CA ASP A 94 -6.46 -5.60 16.71
C ASP A 94 -7.30 -4.94 15.61
N LYS A 95 -8.63 -5.05 15.76
CA LYS A 95 -9.58 -4.43 14.83
C LYS A 95 -9.99 -3.02 15.28
N SER A 96 -9.63 -2.61 16.50
CA SER A 96 -10.20 -1.43 17.16
C SER A 96 -9.72 -0.10 16.58
N ASP A 97 -8.51 -0.04 16.04
CA ASP A 97 -7.93 1.10 15.34
C ASP A 97 -7.97 0.97 13.81
N GLY A 98 -8.53 -0.14 13.31
CA GLY A 98 -8.34 -0.62 11.95
C GLY A 98 -6.93 -1.18 11.80
N PHE A 99 -6.78 -2.36 11.20
CA PHE A 99 -5.48 -3.05 11.15
C PHE A 99 -4.40 -2.11 10.62
N SER A 100 -3.37 -1.84 11.43
CA SER A 100 -2.42 -0.78 11.15
C SER A 100 -1.00 -1.15 11.54
N TYR A 101 -0.04 -0.64 10.77
CA TYR A 101 1.37 -0.84 11.07
C TYR A 101 2.22 0.29 10.52
N ASN A 102 3.22 0.71 11.30
CA ASN A 102 4.21 1.70 10.88
C ASN A 102 5.55 1.03 10.57
N PHE A 103 5.81 0.86 9.27
CA PHE A 103 7.12 0.40 8.80
C PHE A 103 8.15 1.51 8.99
N SER A 104 9.19 1.28 9.78
CA SER A 104 10.23 2.29 10.06
C SER A 104 11.63 1.83 9.65
N GLY A 105 12.59 2.75 9.57
CA GLY A 105 13.97 2.43 9.18
C GLY A 105 14.14 2.08 7.69
N LEU A 106 13.18 2.46 6.84
CA LEU A 106 13.21 2.24 5.41
C LEU A 106 14.33 3.07 4.77
N LYS A 107 15.00 2.50 3.77
CA LYS A 107 16.06 3.17 2.99
C LYS A 107 15.46 3.78 1.72
N SER A 108 16.22 4.63 1.03
CA SER A 108 15.76 5.14 -0.28
C SER A 108 15.59 3.95 -1.22
N GLY A 109 14.44 3.87 -1.90
CA GLY A 109 14.10 2.70 -2.70
C GLY A 109 12.67 2.67 -3.20
N ILE A 110 12.32 1.60 -3.92
CA ILE A 110 10.98 1.32 -4.42
C ILE A 110 10.47 0.09 -3.69
N TYR A 111 9.32 0.26 -3.05
CA TYR A 111 8.69 -0.73 -2.22
C TYR A 111 7.29 -1.05 -2.74
N GLY A 112 6.78 -2.20 -2.35
CA GLY A 112 5.35 -2.47 -2.36
C GLY A 112 4.88 -2.88 -0.98
N ILE A 113 3.59 -2.66 -0.73
CA ILE A 113 2.92 -3.05 0.51
C ILE A 113 1.82 -4.03 0.14
N ALA A 114 1.70 -5.10 0.91
CA ALA A 114 0.62 -6.07 0.78
C ALA A 114 -0.10 -6.24 2.12
N ALA A 115 -1.40 -6.49 2.05
CA ALA A 115 -2.25 -6.82 3.17
C ALA A 115 -3.06 -8.09 2.83
N VAL A 116 -2.98 -9.10 3.70
CA VAL A 116 -3.68 -10.38 3.52
C VAL A 116 -4.55 -10.63 4.74
N GLY A 117 -5.86 -10.65 4.56
CA GLY A 117 -6.82 -10.90 5.63
C GLY A 117 -7.28 -12.35 5.63
N ALA A 118 -7.34 -12.95 6.82
CA ALA A 118 -8.01 -14.24 7.01
C ALA A 118 -9.48 -14.01 7.38
N ALA A 119 -10.38 -14.69 6.67
CA ALA A 119 -11.82 -14.55 6.81
C ALA A 119 -12.45 -15.76 7.48
N LEU A 120 -13.51 -15.53 8.27
CA LEU A 120 -14.42 -16.58 8.72
C LEU A 120 -15.50 -16.85 7.65
N ASP A 121 -15.06 -17.15 6.44
CA ASP A 121 -15.90 -17.59 5.32
C ASP A 121 -15.22 -18.78 4.63
N ILE A 122 -15.93 -19.89 4.52
CA ILE A 122 -15.40 -21.11 3.90
C ILE A 122 -15.26 -20.97 2.37
N ASN A 123 -16.08 -20.13 1.75
CA ASN A 123 -16.05 -19.91 0.30
C ASN A 123 -14.95 -18.92 -0.08
N GLU A 124 -14.66 -17.95 0.80
CA GLU A 124 -13.64 -16.91 0.60
C GLU A 124 -12.75 -16.73 1.85
N PRO A 125 -11.87 -17.71 2.16
CA PRO A 125 -11.11 -17.71 3.41
C PRO A 125 -9.99 -16.65 3.46
N ILE A 126 -9.65 -16.06 2.31
CA ILE A 126 -8.53 -15.12 2.17
C ILE A 126 -9.00 -13.92 1.35
N ALA A 127 -8.76 -12.73 1.89
CA ALA A 127 -8.87 -11.46 1.19
C ALA A 127 -7.49 -10.82 1.02
N PHE A 128 -7.29 -10.08 -0.06
CA PHE A 128 -5.97 -9.55 -0.41
C PHE A 128 -6.07 -8.17 -1.03
N ASP A 129 -5.14 -7.29 -0.63
CA ASP A 129 -4.90 -6.01 -1.30
C ASP A 129 -3.41 -5.69 -1.32
N TRP A 130 -2.99 -4.87 -2.28
CA TRP A 130 -1.60 -4.46 -2.45
C TRP A 130 -1.48 -3.12 -3.15
N ILE A 131 -0.43 -2.38 -2.81
CA ILE A 131 -0.08 -1.12 -3.45
C ILE A 131 1.39 -1.13 -3.89
N MET A 132 1.63 -0.65 -5.11
CA MET A 132 2.96 -0.48 -5.69
C MET A 132 2.88 0.53 -6.85
N PRO A 133 3.86 1.44 -7.03
CA PRO A 133 5.06 1.62 -6.21
C PRO A 133 4.87 2.61 -5.05
N VAL A 134 5.56 2.31 -3.94
CA VAL A 134 5.80 3.23 -2.83
C VAL A 134 7.27 3.62 -2.86
N VAL A 135 7.55 4.88 -3.18
CA VAL A 135 8.90 5.38 -3.42
C VAL A 135 9.36 6.15 -2.19
N ILE A 136 10.39 5.63 -1.52
CA ILE A 136 11.06 6.30 -0.41
C ILE A 136 12.26 7.07 -0.94
N ILE A 137 12.36 8.36 -0.61
CA ILE A 137 13.48 9.22 -1.03
C ILE A 137 13.97 10.02 0.18
N HIS A 138 15.21 9.76 0.61
CA HIS A 138 15.92 10.63 1.54
C HIS A 138 16.63 11.75 0.76
N ALA A 139 16.58 12.97 1.30
CA ALA A 139 17.40 14.10 0.84
C ALA A 139 18.83 14.01 1.39
#